data_AF-A0A5B7DD91-F1
#
_entry.id   AF-A0A5B7DD91-F1
#
_cell.length_a   1.000
_cell.length_b   1.000
_cell.length_c   1.000
_cell.angle_alpha   90.00
_cell.angle_beta   90.00
_cell.angle_gamma   90.00
#
_symmetry.space_group_name_H-M   'P 1'
#
loop_
_entity.id
_entity.type
_entity.pdbx_description
1 polymer ?
#
loop_
_entity_poly.entity_id
_entity_poly.type
_entity_poly.pdbx_seq_one_letter_code
_entity_poly.pdbx_strand_id
1 'polypeptide(L)'
;MSFLKTWVWAVVIACLLHAPAAADPWTLSNDDGSFTVGGQVPGGVYSDLLAANVLSAGDLYYRYNDLNYRWVSKENWTYSSVLNVDADVLSHARVALVFEGLDTAAEVFINGRGIGKSTNMFARYVFDVKNNLKASSDNSIDIWFESPLEYSKRQYDIQSADYVVPPKCLPAAYQGECHANHIRKMQSAFSWDWGPAFPNSGVWSR
;
A
#
# COMPACT_ATOMS: atom_id res chain seq x y z
N MET A 1 30.23 33.76 25.82
CA MET A 1 29.59 33.35 24.55
C MET A 1 29.37 31.84 24.63
N SER A 2 28.39 31.36 25.39
CA SER A 2 26.98 31.16 24.98
C SER A 2 26.85 30.56 23.59
N PHE A 3 26.56 29.25 23.52
CA PHE A 3 25.41 28.66 22.80
C PHE A 3 25.35 27.17 23.14
N LEU A 4 24.77 26.82 24.30
CA LEU A 4 24.25 25.48 24.54
C LEU A 4 22.97 25.33 23.71
N LYS A 5 23.05 24.61 22.58
CA LYS A 5 21.86 24.09 21.90
C LYS A 5 21.32 22.92 22.71
N THR A 6 20.47 23.23 23.69
CA THR A 6 19.57 22.27 24.30
C THR A 6 18.58 21.80 23.24
N TRP A 7 18.81 20.60 22.70
CA TRP A 7 17.77 19.86 22.00
C TRP A 7 16.77 19.42 23.05
N VAL A 8 15.72 20.22 23.22
CA VAL A 8 14.55 19.85 24.01
C VAL A 8 13.96 18.62 23.32
N TRP A 9 14.13 17.46 23.93
CA TRP A 9 13.30 16.31 23.69
C TRP A 9 11.90 16.71 24.17
N ALA A 10 11.15 17.38 23.31
CA ALA A 10 9.72 17.53 23.52
C ALA A 10 9.18 16.10 23.49
N VAL A 11 8.78 15.61 24.66
CA VAL A 11 7.94 14.42 24.79
C VAL A 11 6.64 14.79 24.08
N VAL A 12 6.59 14.55 22.77
CA VAL A 12 5.38 14.70 21.99
C VAL A 12 4.55 13.49 22.34
N ILE A 13 3.52 13.71 23.16
CA ILE A 13 2.43 12.75 23.34
C ILE A 13 1.72 12.70 21.99
N ALA A 14 2.21 11.85 21.10
CA ALA A 14 1.56 11.54 19.83
C ALA A 14 0.55 10.43 20.13
N CYS A 15 -0.73 10.69 19.90
CA CYS A 15 -1.70 9.62 19.81
C CYS A 15 -1.43 8.91 18.48
N LEU A 16 -0.96 7.66 18.56
CA LEU A 16 -0.78 6.78 17.41
C LEU A 16 -2.14 6.16 17.09
N LEU A 17 -2.79 6.68 16.04
CA LEU A 17 -3.84 5.93 15.39
C LEU A 17 -3.14 4.84 14.59
N HIS A 18 -3.13 3.62 15.13
CA HIS A 18 -2.87 2.46 14.30
C HIS A 18 -4.08 2.31 13.38
N ALA A 19 -3.85 1.90 12.13
CA ALA A 19 -4.94 1.46 11.27
C ALA A 19 -5.80 0.46 12.07
N PRO A 20 -7.14 0.59 12.05
CA PRO A 20 -8.01 -0.16 12.96
C PRO A 20 -7.68 -1.65 12.89
N ALA A 21 -7.29 -2.21 14.04
CA ALA A 21 -7.10 -3.64 14.19
C ALA A 21 -8.48 -4.29 14.23
N ALA A 22 -8.89 -4.92 13.13
CA ALA A 22 -10.03 -5.84 13.00
C ALA A 22 -11.43 -5.38 13.46
N ALA A 23 -11.60 -4.16 13.99
CA ALA A 23 -12.87 -3.70 14.55
C ALA A 23 -13.79 -2.99 13.53
N ASP A 24 -13.21 -2.28 12.55
CA ASP A 24 -13.96 -1.65 11.46
C ASP A 24 -13.65 -2.37 10.13
N PRO A 25 -14.68 -2.83 9.39
CA PRO A 25 -14.46 -3.64 8.19
C PRO A 25 -13.79 -2.80 7.10
N TRP A 26 -12.60 -3.20 6.68
CA TRP A 26 -11.99 -2.66 5.48
C TRP A 26 -12.73 -3.18 4.25
N THR A 27 -12.79 -2.36 3.22
CA THR A 27 -13.29 -2.75 1.90
C THR A 27 -12.16 -2.58 0.90
N LEU A 28 -12.08 -3.50 -0.05
CA LEU A 28 -11.16 -3.47 -1.18
C LEU A 28 -11.97 -3.28 -2.47
N SER A 29 -11.61 -2.31 -3.29
CA SER A 29 -12.20 -2.10 -4.61
C SER A 29 -11.16 -1.79 -5.68
N ASN A 30 -11.45 -2.12 -6.94
CA ASN A 30 -10.64 -1.65 -8.07
C ASN A 30 -11.18 -0.30 -8.61
N ASP A 31 -10.42 0.33 -9.51
CA ASP A 31 -10.70 1.71 -9.98
C ASP A 31 -12.08 1.87 -10.66
N ASP A 32 -12.54 0.87 -11.42
CA ASP A 32 -13.84 0.92 -12.12
C ASP A 32 -15.03 0.48 -11.26
N GLY A 33 -14.77 0.02 -10.02
CA GLY A 33 -15.78 -0.45 -9.07
C GLY A 33 -16.43 -1.78 -9.44
N SER A 34 -15.94 -2.50 -10.45
CA SER A 34 -16.47 -3.84 -10.81
C SER A 34 -16.22 -4.88 -9.72
N PHE A 35 -15.19 -4.68 -8.91
CA PHE A 35 -14.93 -5.46 -7.71
C PHE A 35 -15.04 -4.59 -6.47
N THR A 36 -15.82 -5.05 -5.49
CA THR A 36 -15.88 -4.49 -4.14
C THR A 36 -16.09 -5.64 -3.17
N VAL A 37 -15.07 -5.91 -2.34
CA VAL A 37 -15.03 -7.06 -1.44
C VAL A 37 -14.55 -6.65 -0.05
N GLY A 38 -14.68 -7.53 0.94
CA GLY A 38 -14.05 -7.31 2.24
C GLY A 38 -12.53 -7.29 2.12
N GLY A 39 -11.89 -6.27 2.69
CA GLY A 39 -10.44 -6.17 2.78
C GLY A 39 -9.94 -6.61 4.15
N GLN A 40 -8.74 -7.18 4.21
CA GLN A 40 -8.05 -7.46 5.47
C GLN A 40 -6.80 -6.58 5.61
N VAL A 41 -6.65 -5.97 6.79
CA VAL A 41 -5.48 -5.19 7.16
C VAL A 41 -4.96 -5.68 8.53
N PRO A 42 -3.70 -6.15 8.64
CA PRO A 42 -2.74 -6.33 7.55
C PRO A 42 -3.15 -7.41 6.54
N GLY A 43 -2.83 -7.22 5.26
CA GLY A 43 -3.21 -8.12 4.17
C GLY A 43 -2.82 -7.58 2.78
N GLY A 44 -3.37 -8.18 1.73
CA GLY A 44 -3.18 -7.71 0.36
C GLY A 44 -4.20 -8.27 -0.62
N VAL A 45 -4.20 -7.69 -1.82
CA VAL A 45 -5.32 -7.82 -2.77
C VAL A 45 -5.59 -9.27 -3.18
N TYR A 46 -4.55 -10.08 -3.39
CA TYR A 46 -4.74 -11.48 -3.80
C TYR A 46 -5.45 -12.32 -2.72
N SER A 47 -5.12 -12.13 -1.44
CA SER A 47 -5.77 -12.88 -0.35
C SER A 47 -7.21 -12.45 -0.15
N ASP A 48 -7.49 -11.15 -0.30
CA ASP A 48 -8.84 -10.61 -0.13
C ASP A 48 -9.78 -11.05 -1.26
N LEU A 49 -9.30 -11.00 -2.51
CA LEU A 49 -10.06 -11.51 -3.66
C LEU A 49 -10.28 -13.03 -3.59
N LEU A 50 -9.30 -13.79 -3.08
CA LEU A 50 -9.46 -15.23 -2.87
C LEU A 50 -10.50 -15.51 -1.78
N ALA A 51 -10.43 -14.81 -0.64
CA ALA A 51 -11.40 -14.95 0.45
C ALA A 51 -12.84 -14.60 0.01
N ALA A 52 -12.97 -13.65 -0.91
CA ALA A 52 -14.24 -13.25 -1.52
C ALA A 52 -14.72 -14.15 -2.67
N ASN A 53 -13.98 -15.21 -3.01
CA ASN A 53 -14.25 -16.11 -4.15
C ASN A 53 -14.29 -15.40 -5.53
N VAL A 54 -13.63 -14.24 -5.68
CA VAL A 54 -13.46 -13.58 -6.98
C VAL A 54 -12.48 -14.35 -7.85
N LEU A 55 -11.44 -14.92 -7.24
CA LEU A 55 -10.46 -15.77 -7.91
C LEU A 55 -10.99 -17.21 -8.02
N SER A 56 -11.79 -17.47 -9.06
CA SER A 56 -12.64 -18.68 -9.17
C SER A 56 -11.95 -19.92 -9.76
N ALA A 57 -10.74 -19.80 -10.32
CA ALA A 57 -9.94 -20.92 -10.84
C ALA A 57 -9.19 -21.72 -9.74
N GLY A 58 -9.55 -21.52 -8.46
CA GLY A 58 -8.95 -22.18 -7.31
C GLY A 58 -7.82 -21.37 -6.66
N ASP A 59 -7.01 -22.06 -5.86
CA ASP A 59 -5.89 -21.49 -5.11
C ASP A 59 -4.90 -20.73 -6.01
N LEU A 60 -4.24 -19.71 -5.47
CA LEU A 60 -3.27 -18.89 -6.22
C LEU A 60 -2.17 -19.72 -6.86
N TYR A 61 -1.68 -20.76 -6.19
CA TYR A 61 -0.54 -21.56 -6.67
C TYR A 61 -0.98 -22.79 -7.47
N TYR A 62 -2.27 -22.92 -7.76
CA TYR A 62 -2.77 -24.03 -8.55
C TYR A 62 -2.52 -23.82 -10.05
N ARG A 63 -1.72 -24.71 -10.64
CA ARG A 63 -1.44 -24.80 -12.09
C ARG A 63 -0.92 -23.47 -12.68
N TYR A 64 -1.73 -22.80 -13.51
CA TYR A 64 -1.36 -21.62 -14.29
C TYR A 64 -2.01 -20.33 -13.74
N ASN A 65 -2.36 -20.32 -12.46
CA ASN A 65 -3.07 -19.20 -11.85
C ASN A 65 -2.20 -17.95 -11.67
N ASP A 66 -0.88 -18.07 -11.75
CA ASP A 66 0.07 -16.96 -11.90
C ASP A 66 -0.12 -16.20 -13.23
N LEU A 67 -0.64 -16.87 -14.26
CA LEU A 67 -1.07 -16.25 -15.52
C LEU A 67 -2.54 -15.85 -15.48
N ASN A 68 -3.43 -16.74 -15.01
CA ASN A 68 -4.88 -16.49 -15.01
C ASN A 68 -5.27 -15.30 -14.13
N TYR A 69 -4.60 -15.10 -12.99
CA TYR A 69 -4.86 -14.01 -12.05
C TYR A 69 -3.92 -12.81 -12.21
N ARG A 70 -3.18 -12.75 -13.31
CA ARG A 70 -2.24 -11.67 -13.59
C ARG A 70 -2.91 -10.30 -13.73
N TRP A 71 -4.18 -10.29 -14.14
CA TRP A 71 -4.99 -9.07 -14.21
C TRP A 71 -5.02 -8.31 -12.88
N VAL A 72 -4.99 -9.01 -11.73
CA VAL A 72 -5.01 -8.38 -10.40
C VAL A 72 -3.84 -7.41 -10.22
N SER A 73 -2.63 -7.79 -10.65
CA SER A 73 -1.44 -6.94 -10.56
C SER A 73 -1.39 -5.80 -11.59
N LYS A 74 -2.30 -5.80 -12.57
CA LYS A 74 -2.43 -4.74 -13.58
C LYS A 74 -3.41 -3.64 -13.16
N GLU A 75 -4.34 -3.97 -12.26
CA GLU A 75 -5.31 -3.06 -11.69
C GLU A 75 -4.70 -2.18 -10.59
N ASN A 76 -5.30 -1.02 -10.40
CA ASN A 76 -5.14 -0.24 -9.18
C ASN A 76 -6.20 -0.68 -8.17
N TRP A 77 -5.89 -0.52 -6.89
CA TRP A 77 -6.73 -1.02 -5.81
C TRP A 77 -6.83 -0.01 -4.68
N THR A 78 -8.01 0.15 -4.11
CA THR A 78 -8.24 1.03 -2.97
C THR A 78 -8.69 0.23 -1.76
N TYR A 79 -7.97 0.39 -0.66
CA TYR A 79 -8.42 -0.03 0.66
C TYR A 79 -9.13 1.14 1.34
N SER A 80 -10.39 0.94 1.71
CA SER A 80 -11.23 1.96 2.35
C SER A 80 -11.74 1.50 3.72
N SER A 81 -11.79 2.42 4.67
CA SER A 81 -12.40 2.19 5.99
C SER A 81 -12.88 3.51 6.60
N VAL A 82 -13.39 3.44 7.82
CA VAL A 82 -13.76 4.59 8.64
C VAL A 82 -12.94 4.59 9.93
N LEU A 83 -12.55 5.77 10.38
CA LEU A 83 -11.81 5.98 11.62
C LEU A 83 -12.75 6.62 12.64
N ASN A 84 -12.95 5.93 13.77
CA ASN A 84 -13.58 6.54 14.92
C ASN A 84 -12.56 7.35 15.72
N VAL A 85 -12.79 8.66 15.84
CA VAL A 85 -11.87 9.59 16.49
C VAL A 85 -12.58 10.37 17.57
N ASP A 86 -12.19 10.10 18.82
CA ASP A 86 -12.71 10.81 19.98
C ASP A 86 -12.13 12.23 20.10
N ALA A 87 -12.88 13.13 20.74
CA ALA A 87 -12.43 14.50 21.02
C ALA A 87 -11.11 14.54 21.80
N ASP A 88 -10.85 13.55 22.65
CA ASP A 88 -9.61 13.41 23.42
C ASP A 88 -8.39 13.19 22.52
N VAL A 89 -8.53 12.44 21.42
CA VAL A 89 -7.46 12.28 20.43
C VAL A 89 -7.10 13.64 19.83
N LEU A 90 -8.11 14.44 19.45
CA LEU A 90 -7.91 15.75 18.84
C LEU A 90 -7.42 16.84 19.81
N SER A 91 -7.56 16.62 21.12
CA SER A 91 -7.01 17.50 22.14
C SER A 91 -5.47 17.53 22.13
N HIS A 92 -4.83 16.46 21.61
CA HIS A 92 -3.38 16.37 21.51
C HIS A 92 -2.82 17.36 20.48
N ALA A 93 -1.63 17.92 20.73
CA ALA A 93 -1.01 18.89 19.83
C ALA A 93 -0.78 18.35 18.41
N ARG A 94 -0.50 17.05 18.29
CA ARG A 94 -0.31 16.32 17.02
C ARG A 94 -1.03 14.97 17.07
N VAL A 95 -1.55 14.56 15.92
CA VAL A 95 -2.15 13.24 15.71
C VAL A 95 -1.52 12.67 14.45
N ALA A 96 -0.94 11.48 14.56
CA ALA A 96 -0.24 10.85 13.45
C ALA A 96 -0.88 9.51 13.08
N LEU A 97 -0.99 9.28 11.78
CA LEU A 97 -1.30 7.98 11.19
C LEU A 97 0.02 7.31 10.83
N VAL A 98 0.22 6.09 11.32
CA VAL A 98 1.47 5.34 11.10
C VAL A 98 1.16 4.06 10.34
N PHE A 99 1.97 3.81 9.31
CA PHE A 99 2.00 2.54 8.58
C PHE A 99 3.41 1.96 8.70
N GLU A 100 3.55 0.80 9.32
CA GLU A 100 4.82 0.06 9.36
C GLU A 100 5.16 -0.57 8.01
N GLY A 101 4.18 -0.70 7.09
CA GLY A 101 4.42 -1.23 5.75
C GLY A 101 3.26 -1.05 4.77
N LEU A 102 3.51 -0.30 3.70
CA LEU A 102 2.63 -0.18 2.53
C LEU A 102 3.32 -0.81 1.32
N ASP A 103 2.69 -1.78 0.67
CA ASP A 103 3.20 -2.46 -0.52
C ASP A 103 2.45 -1.99 -1.77
N THR A 104 2.97 -1.10 -2.61
CA THR A 104 4.22 -0.32 -2.42
C THR A 104 4.01 1.14 -2.79
N ALA A 105 3.51 1.40 -4.00
CA ALA A 105 3.20 2.75 -4.47
C ALA A 105 1.76 3.07 -4.08
N ALA A 106 1.56 3.95 -3.10
CA ALA A 106 0.24 4.29 -2.63
C ALA A 106 0.08 5.77 -2.31
N GLU A 107 -1.14 6.28 -2.41
CA GLU A 107 -1.55 7.59 -1.93
C GLU A 107 -2.63 7.42 -0.86
N VAL A 108 -2.44 8.08 0.28
CA VAL A 108 -3.34 7.98 1.43
C VAL A 108 -4.20 9.24 1.51
N PHE A 109 -5.49 9.06 1.76
CA PHE A 109 -6.48 10.11 1.89
C PHE A 109 -7.23 9.99 3.22
N ILE A 110 -7.52 11.14 3.82
CA ILE A 110 -8.43 11.25 4.97
C ILE A 110 -9.53 12.24 4.61
N ASN A 111 -10.79 11.84 4.74
CA ASN A 111 -11.94 12.67 4.38
C ASN A 111 -11.83 13.27 2.96
N GLY A 112 -11.35 12.45 2.01
CA GLY A 112 -11.12 12.84 0.61
C GLY A 112 -9.92 13.78 0.37
N ARG A 113 -9.10 14.07 1.39
CA ARG A 113 -7.90 14.92 1.25
C ARG A 113 -6.64 14.09 1.28
N GLY A 114 -5.78 14.23 0.27
CA GLY A 114 -4.49 13.55 0.21
C GLY A 114 -3.57 14.00 1.35
N ILE A 115 -3.07 13.04 2.13
CA ILE A 115 -2.18 13.28 3.29
C ILE A 115 -0.73 12.88 3.02
N GLY A 116 -0.49 11.98 2.07
CA GLY A 116 0.87 11.53 1.78
C GLY A 116 0.95 10.36 0.80
N LYS A 117 2.18 10.03 0.40
CA LYS A 117 2.49 8.98 -0.56
C LYS A 117 3.51 8.00 0.00
N SER A 118 3.44 6.76 -0.48
CA SER A 118 4.45 5.71 -0.28
C SER A 118 4.99 5.24 -1.63
N THR A 119 6.26 4.83 -1.64
CA THR A 119 6.96 4.32 -2.85
C THR A 119 7.93 3.17 -2.54
N ASN A 120 7.92 2.69 -1.28
CA ASN A 120 8.88 1.74 -0.75
C ASN A 120 8.21 0.83 0.29
N MET A 121 8.14 -0.46 -0.04
CA MET A 121 7.56 -1.53 0.78
C MET A 121 8.22 -1.65 2.15
N PHE A 122 9.51 -1.34 2.21
CA PHE A 122 10.38 -1.63 3.34
C PHE A 122 10.54 -0.45 4.31
N ALA A 123 9.78 0.63 4.11
CA ALA A 123 9.86 1.85 4.89
C ALA A 123 8.61 2.04 5.74
N ARG A 124 8.80 2.58 6.95
CA ARG A 124 7.70 3.10 7.78
C ARG A 124 7.29 4.48 7.30
N TYR A 125 5.98 4.73 7.26
CA TYR A 125 5.40 6.03 6.92
C TYR A 125 4.65 6.60 8.12
N VAL A 126 4.83 7.90 8.36
CA VAL A 126 4.19 8.65 9.44
C VAL A 126 3.61 9.94 8.86
N PHE A 127 2.30 10.08 8.90
CA PHE A 127 1.59 11.25 8.37
C PHE A 127 0.92 12.03 9.50
N ASP A 128 1.11 13.35 9.56
CA ASP A 128 0.33 14.22 10.46
C ASP A 128 -1.07 14.41 9.88
N VAL A 129 -2.09 14.01 10.63
CA VAL A 129 -3.48 13.98 10.18
C VAL A 129 -4.41 14.84 11.04
N LYS A 130 -3.87 15.57 12.03
CA LYS A 130 -4.68 16.28 13.02
C LYS A 130 -5.72 17.21 12.38
N ASN A 131 -5.31 17.96 11.36
CA ASN A 131 -6.17 18.95 10.70
C ASN A 131 -7.12 18.33 9.65
N ASN A 132 -7.02 17.02 9.43
CA ASN A 132 -7.85 16.29 8.48
C ASN A 132 -8.98 15.52 9.18
N LEU A 133 -8.88 15.34 10.50
CA LEU A 133 -9.81 14.57 11.31
C LEU A 133 -10.88 15.45 11.98
N LYS A 134 -12.00 14.83 12.30
CA LYS A 134 -13.12 15.39 13.07
C LYS A 134 -13.38 14.51 14.29
N ALA A 135 -13.90 15.09 15.38
CA ALA A 135 -14.33 14.34 16.55
C ALA A 135 -15.64 13.60 16.21
N SER A 136 -15.54 12.46 15.54
CA SER A 136 -16.66 11.74 14.95
C SER A 136 -16.28 10.30 14.57
N SER A 137 -17.29 9.48 14.35
CA SER A 137 -17.18 8.10 13.89
C SER A 137 -17.23 7.93 12.36
N ASP A 138 -17.07 9.03 11.61
CA ASP A 138 -17.32 9.08 10.16
C ASP A 138 -16.11 9.59 9.35
N ASN A 139 -14.90 9.57 9.94
CA ASN A 139 -13.71 9.98 9.21
C ASN A 139 -13.34 8.91 8.18
N SER A 140 -13.46 9.21 6.89
CA SER A 140 -13.06 8.23 5.86
C SER A 140 -11.54 8.13 5.76
N ILE A 141 -11.04 6.92 5.56
CA ILE A 141 -9.66 6.65 5.17
C ILE A 141 -9.66 5.84 3.87
N ASP A 142 -8.91 6.30 2.89
CA ASP A 142 -8.69 5.60 1.63
C ASP A 142 -7.20 5.48 1.36
N ILE A 143 -6.76 4.29 0.98
CA ILE A 143 -5.39 3.98 0.60
C ILE A 143 -5.43 3.46 -0.83
N TRP A 144 -5.14 4.35 -1.77
CA TRP A 144 -5.11 4.03 -3.19
C TRP A 144 -3.73 3.50 -3.56
N PHE A 145 -3.67 2.23 -3.97
CA PHE A 145 -2.48 1.58 -4.49
C PHE A 145 -2.48 1.61 -6.00
N GLU A 146 -1.39 2.13 -6.56
CA GLU A 146 -1.12 2.01 -7.98
C GLU A 146 -0.62 0.60 -8.31
N SER A 147 -1.00 0.08 -9.48
CA SER A 147 -0.45 -1.13 -10.05
C SER A 147 1.09 -1.12 -9.96
N PRO A 148 1.71 -2.14 -9.34
CA PRO A 148 3.17 -2.22 -9.26
C PRO A 148 3.81 -2.35 -10.65
N LEU A 149 3.08 -2.88 -11.63
CA LEU A 149 3.54 -3.03 -13.02
C LEU A 149 3.57 -1.68 -13.73
N GLU A 150 2.49 -0.91 -13.65
CA GLU A 150 2.43 0.43 -14.25
C GLU A 150 3.39 1.39 -13.57
N TYR A 151 3.48 1.34 -12.23
CA TYR A 151 4.44 2.16 -11.48
C TYR A 151 5.88 1.86 -11.90
N SER A 152 6.30 0.59 -11.87
CA SER A 152 7.68 0.20 -12.20
C SER A 152 8.03 0.49 -13.66
N LYS A 153 7.10 0.27 -14.58
CA LYS A 153 7.26 0.65 -15.99
C LYS A 153 7.41 2.17 -16.16
N ARG A 154 6.58 2.98 -15.50
CA ARG A 154 6.70 4.44 -15.58
C ARG A 154 8.05 4.92 -15.04
N GLN A 155 8.52 4.37 -13.92
CA GLN A 155 9.84 4.69 -13.37
C GLN A 155 10.97 4.28 -14.33
N TYR A 156 10.86 3.13 -14.98
CA TYR A 156 11.78 2.73 -16.06
C TYR A 156 11.77 3.72 -17.22
N ASP A 157 10.60 4.12 -17.72
CA ASP A 157 10.49 5.02 -18.89
C ASP A 157 11.13 6.38 -18.60
N ILE A 158 10.98 6.90 -17.37
CA ILE A 158 11.65 8.13 -16.91
C ILE A 158 13.18 7.95 -16.87
N GLN A 159 13.65 6.89 -16.21
CA GLN A 159 15.10 6.63 -16.04
C GLN A 159 15.81 6.34 -17.38
N SER A 160 15.16 5.56 -18.24
CA SER A 160 15.73 5.09 -19.51
C SER A 160 15.89 6.20 -20.55
N ALA A 161 15.30 7.37 -20.32
CA ALA A 161 15.57 8.57 -21.11
C ALA A 161 17.02 9.06 -20.97
N ASP A 162 17.68 8.77 -19.83
CA ASP A 162 19.10 9.04 -19.61
C ASP A 162 19.95 7.80 -19.95
N TYR A 163 19.72 6.69 -19.25
CA TYR A 163 20.36 5.42 -19.56
C TYR A 163 19.53 4.21 -19.09
N VAL A 164 19.71 3.09 -19.79
CA VAL A 164 19.00 1.84 -19.49
C VAL A 164 19.65 1.13 -18.30
N VAL A 165 18.84 0.73 -17.32
CA VAL A 165 19.26 -0.10 -16.18
C VAL A 165 18.85 -1.56 -16.43
N PRO A 166 19.79 -2.47 -16.79
CA PRO A 166 19.46 -3.88 -16.97
C PRO A 166 19.30 -4.63 -15.64
N PRO A 167 18.64 -5.80 -15.64
CA PRO A 167 17.87 -6.35 -16.76
C PRO A 167 16.53 -5.61 -16.95
N LYS A 168 16.08 -5.45 -18.20
CA LYS A 168 14.77 -4.86 -18.50
C LYS A 168 13.63 -5.78 -18.06
N CYS A 169 13.75 -7.07 -18.36
CA CYS A 169 12.78 -8.12 -18.07
C CYS A 169 13.52 -9.41 -17.68
N LEU A 170 12.81 -10.29 -16.98
CA LEU A 170 13.27 -11.64 -16.68
C LEU A 170 13.23 -12.54 -17.93
N PRO A 171 13.98 -13.66 -17.95
CA PRO A 171 13.84 -14.69 -18.98
C PRO A 171 12.39 -15.15 -19.17
N ALA A 172 11.98 -15.35 -20.43
CA ALA A 172 10.61 -15.75 -20.75
C ALA A 172 10.16 -17.06 -20.07
N ALA A 173 11.11 -17.96 -19.80
CA ALA A 173 10.85 -19.22 -19.09
C ALA A 173 10.33 -19.01 -17.66
N TYR A 174 10.60 -17.87 -17.03
CA TYR A 174 10.15 -17.56 -15.66
C TYR A 174 8.72 -17.04 -15.64
N GLN A 175 8.15 -16.71 -16.81
CA GLN A 175 6.80 -16.17 -16.96
C GLN A 175 6.56 -14.95 -16.05
N GLY A 176 7.61 -14.15 -15.84
CA GLY A 176 7.62 -13.02 -14.91
C GLY A 176 7.11 -11.72 -15.49
N GLU A 177 7.35 -10.65 -14.73
CA GLU A 177 7.06 -9.28 -15.11
C GLU A 177 8.35 -8.46 -15.22
N CYS A 178 8.29 -7.33 -15.93
CA CYS A 178 9.46 -6.50 -16.22
C CYS A 178 9.68 -5.40 -15.17
N HIS A 179 10.86 -4.76 -15.21
CA HIS A 179 11.13 -3.52 -14.46
C HIS A 179 11.10 -3.62 -12.93
N ALA A 180 11.21 -4.83 -12.36
CA ALA A 180 11.25 -5.04 -10.90
C ALA A 180 12.32 -4.19 -10.17
N ASN A 181 13.42 -3.90 -10.87
CA ASN A 181 14.53 -3.06 -10.39
C ASN A 181 14.20 -1.56 -10.28
N HIS A 182 13.03 -1.12 -10.75
CA HIS A 182 12.55 0.26 -10.67
C HIS A 182 11.45 0.50 -9.63
N ILE A 183 11.20 -0.49 -8.77
CA ILE A 183 10.28 -0.36 -7.63
C ILE A 183 10.94 -0.89 -6.36
N ARG A 184 10.76 -0.19 -5.23
CA ARG A 184 11.28 -0.61 -3.92
C ARG A 184 10.30 -1.60 -3.26
N LYS A 185 10.17 -2.76 -3.89
CA LYS A 185 9.31 -3.90 -3.51
C LYS A 185 10.13 -5.19 -3.45
N MET A 186 9.60 -6.24 -2.81
CA MET A 186 10.17 -7.59 -2.89
C MET A 186 10.40 -7.98 -4.36
N GLN A 187 11.66 -8.20 -4.74
CA GLN A 187 12.04 -8.36 -6.15
C GLN A 187 11.48 -9.66 -6.77
N SER A 188 11.44 -10.74 -5.99
CA SER A 188 10.87 -12.02 -6.43
C SER A 188 9.35 -11.99 -6.62
N ALA A 189 8.66 -10.91 -6.21
CA ALA A 189 7.22 -10.75 -6.51
C ALA A 189 6.95 -10.65 -8.01
N PHE A 190 7.94 -10.24 -8.80
CA PHE A 190 7.89 -10.16 -10.26
C PHE A 190 8.30 -11.48 -10.94
N SER A 191 8.35 -12.60 -10.20
CA SER A 191 8.91 -13.91 -10.56
C SER A 191 10.41 -14.05 -10.26
N TRP A 192 10.85 -15.30 -10.19
CA TRP A 192 12.24 -15.73 -10.11
C TRP A 192 12.39 -17.13 -10.72
N ASP A 193 13.61 -17.66 -10.83
CA ASP A 193 13.84 -19.02 -11.38
C ASP A 193 13.22 -20.17 -10.54
N TRP A 194 12.63 -19.84 -9.39
CA TRP A 194 11.91 -20.77 -8.49
C TRP A 194 10.54 -20.26 -8.00
N GLY A 195 10.09 -19.07 -8.41
CA GLY A 195 8.90 -18.43 -7.83
C GLY A 195 8.00 -17.76 -8.87
N PRO A 196 6.66 -17.77 -8.68
CA PRO A 196 5.72 -17.15 -9.62
C PRO A 196 5.71 -15.62 -9.51
N ALA A 197 5.14 -14.97 -10.53
CA ALA A 197 4.86 -13.54 -10.50
C ALA A 197 3.45 -13.27 -9.92
N PHE A 198 3.42 -12.80 -8.68
CA PHE A 198 2.24 -12.18 -8.05
C PHE A 198 2.62 -10.82 -7.43
N PRO A 199 2.85 -9.78 -8.26
CA PRO A 199 3.10 -8.44 -7.76
C PRO A 199 1.86 -7.93 -7.01
N ASN A 200 1.86 -8.13 -5.68
CA ASN A 200 0.76 -7.77 -4.79
C ASN A 200 0.69 -6.25 -4.53
N SER A 201 -0.46 -5.80 -4.02
CA SER A 201 -0.63 -4.49 -3.39
C SER A 201 -1.34 -4.65 -2.04
N GLY A 202 -1.09 -3.77 -1.07
CA GLY A 202 -1.82 -3.78 0.19
C GLY A 202 -1.06 -3.22 1.39
N VAL A 203 -1.75 -3.18 2.53
CA VAL A 203 -1.19 -2.79 3.83
C VAL A 203 -0.61 -4.04 4.50
N TRP A 204 0.67 -4.31 4.26
CA TRP A 204 1.28 -5.60 4.61
C TRP A 204 1.79 -5.69 6.06
N SER A 205 1.90 -4.55 6.75
CA SER A 205 2.24 -4.45 8.17
C SER A 205 1.35 -3.42 8.87
N ARG A 206 1.28 -3.49 10.20
CA ARG A 206 0.37 -2.69 11.03
C ARG A 206 0.63 -1.19 11.00
#